data_AF-A0A851BUH9-F1
#
_entry.id   AF-A0A851BUH9-F1
#
_cell.length_a   1.000
_cell.length_b   1.000
_cell.length_c   1.000
_cell.angle_alpha   90.00
_cell.angle_beta   90.00
_cell.angle_gamma   90.00
#
_symmetry.space_group_name_H-M   'P 1'
#
loop_
_entity.id
_entity.type
_entity.pdbx_description
1 polymer ?
#
loop_
_entity_poly.entity_id
_entity_poly.type
_entity_poly.pdbx_seq_one_letter_code
_entity_poly.pdbx_strand_id
1 'polypeptide(L)'
;ALSCPPHSHYELCGNPCQPTCHTSSVPTSCPASPCSEGCFCDTGYVFSGSDCVPHSECGCEYLGHYYQKDTEFYPSCRERCRCGTNGTVTCQEAFCGAHEECRVEDGVLGCHPTGYGRLVVSGDPHYVTFDGRTFNIPGSCTYVLARVCEPAQRLVNFTVLVEHEAGSHGDPVLMKRVVVSIHGYTITMERGQRWEVDLERYTLPLVTEDKNIRIGQEGNNIILHTAAGVRILYNTATFLLITVPDIYRGRLCGLGGDYDGDPSDDFRLPSGALAGTTQEFVTSWKVPEKDRTCSDGCNDGVCSRCDIASEVTYGRNGSCGIIRDAEGPFRGCHPRVSPVEYFTHCVHDICAASGDRAALCHALQAYAAACQAAGATVRAWRTKEFCPLSCPPNSHYELCTRTCDLTCAALVGPAPCTWGCFEGCQCDQGFVFDGDTCVSPERCGC
;
A
#
# COMPACT_ATOMS: atom_id res chain seq x y z
N ALA A 1 9.28 -16.44 -21.55
CA ALA A 1 8.98 -15.77 -22.83
C ALA A 1 8.50 -14.37 -22.49
N LEU A 2 9.01 -13.33 -23.14
CA LEU A 2 8.55 -11.96 -22.92
C LEU A 2 7.07 -11.88 -23.35
N SER A 3 6.18 -11.43 -22.47
CA SER A 3 4.77 -11.23 -22.82
C SER A 3 4.63 -9.87 -23.49
N CYS A 4 4.27 -9.86 -24.76
CA CYS A 4 4.07 -8.63 -25.52
C CYS A 4 2.65 -8.09 -25.36
N PRO A 5 2.45 -6.76 -25.46
CA PRO A 5 1.12 -6.17 -25.39
C PRO A 5 0.20 -6.71 -26.50
N PRO A 6 -1.13 -6.59 -26.35
CA PRO A 6 -2.06 -6.98 -27.40
C PRO A 6 -1.68 -6.36 -28.75
N HIS A 7 -1.88 -7.13 -29.82
CA HIS A 7 -1.56 -6.73 -31.21
C HIS A 7 -0.06 -6.49 -31.46
N SER A 8 0.78 -7.23 -30.76
CA SER A 8 2.22 -7.25 -30.98
C SER A 8 2.81 -8.64 -30.76
N HIS A 9 3.99 -8.87 -31.30
CA HIS A 9 4.73 -10.12 -31.16
C HIS A 9 6.19 -9.85 -30.74
N TYR A 10 6.80 -10.84 -30.10
CA TYR A 10 8.19 -10.77 -29.68
C TYR A 10 9.13 -11.15 -30.83
N GLU A 11 10.20 -10.37 -31.03
CA GLU A 11 11.31 -10.72 -31.93
C GLU A 11 12.67 -10.50 -31.22
N LEU A 12 13.62 -11.41 -31.46
CA LEU A 12 15.01 -11.32 -30.99
C LEU A 12 15.83 -10.24 -31.72
N CYS A 13 15.44 -9.88 -32.94
CA CYS A 13 16.17 -8.96 -33.81
C CYS A 13 15.18 -8.32 -34.78
N GLY A 14 14.31 -7.45 -34.24
CA GLY A 14 13.34 -6.69 -35.02
C GLY A 14 13.85 -5.32 -35.42
N ASN A 15 13.15 -4.67 -36.36
CA ASN A 15 13.49 -3.33 -36.81
C ASN A 15 13.11 -2.30 -35.72
N PRO A 16 14.08 -1.57 -35.13
CA PRO A 16 13.80 -0.62 -34.06
C PRO A 16 12.93 0.56 -34.51
N CYS A 17 12.87 0.83 -35.82
CA CYS A 17 12.08 1.92 -36.37
C CYS A 17 10.72 1.43 -36.87
N GLN A 18 9.83 1.14 -35.95
CA GLN A 18 8.46 0.79 -36.28
C GLN A 18 7.59 2.03 -36.54
N PRO A 19 6.49 1.88 -37.29
CA PRO A 19 5.48 2.92 -37.41
C PRO A 19 4.94 3.32 -36.03
N THR A 20 4.79 4.63 -35.82
CA THR A 20 4.21 5.21 -34.61
C THR A 20 2.97 6.02 -35.00
N CYS A 21 2.16 6.41 -34.03
CA CYS A 21 1.05 7.33 -34.28
C CYS A 21 1.50 8.70 -34.86
N HIS A 22 2.77 9.06 -34.70
CA HIS A 22 3.35 10.26 -35.31
C HIS A 22 3.84 9.99 -36.74
N THR A 23 4.47 8.84 -36.95
CA THR A 23 5.05 8.42 -38.23
C THR A 23 4.35 7.17 -38.76
N SER A 24 3.35 7.37 -39.61
CA SER A 24 2.55 6.30 -40.24
C SER A 24 3.37 5.31 -41.09
N SER A 25 4.64 5.61 -41.37
CA SER A 25 5.58 4.75 -42.07
C SER A 25 6.97 4.83 -41.42
N VAL A 26 7.73 3.73 -41.56
CA VAL A 26 9.14 3.68 -41.15
C VAL A 26 9.90 4.82 -41.82
N PRO A 27 10.58 5.70 -41.08
CA PRO A 27 11.34 6.80 -41.67
C PRO A 27 12.35 6.27 -42.69
N THR A 28 12.38 6.83 -43.90
CA THR A 28 13.30 6.42 -44.98
C THR A 28 14.78 6.53 -44.60
N SER A 29 15.08 7.32 -43.57
CA SER A 29 16.40 7.57 -42.99
C SER A 29 16.76 6.63 -41.83
N CYS A 30 15.87 5.73 -41.41
CA CYS A 30 16.20 4.84 -40.31
C CYS A 30 17.04 3.64 -40.78
N PRO A 31 18.26 3.46 -40.24
CA PRO A 31 19.02 2.25 -40.51
C PRO A 31 18.34 1.07 -39.79
N ALA A 32 17.97 0.03 -40.55
CA ALA A 32 17.43 -1.24 -40.00
C ALA A 32 18.45 -2.02 -39.15
N SER A 33 19.61 -1.43 -38.84
CA SER A 33 20.73 -2.03 -38.14
C SER A 33 21.42 -1.00 -37.23
N PRO A 34 21.81 -1.38 -36.00
CA PRO A 34 21.57 -2.68 -35.38
C PRO A 34 20.08 -2.90 -35.06
N CYS A 35 19.60 -4.13 -35.27
CA CYS A 35 18.27 -4.55 -34.84
C CYS A 35 18.20 -4.61 -33.31
N SER A 36 16.99 -4.56 -32.75
CA SER A 36 16.76 -4.67 -31.31
C SER A 36 15.91 -5.89 -30.98
N GLU A 37 16.17 -6.51 -29.83
CA GLU A 37 15.25 -7.48 -29.23
C GLU A 37 14.10 -6.72 -28.56
N GLY A 38 12.86 -7.18 -28.72
CA GLY A 38 11.69 -6.54 -28.10
C GLY A 38 10.34 -7.02 -28.63
N CYS A 39 9.30 -6.27 -28.28
CA CYS A 39 7.96 -6.43 -28.82
C CYS A 39 7.74 -5.47 -29.99
N PHE A 40 7.11 -5.97 -31.05
CA PHE A 40 6.89 -5.26 -32.29
C PHE A 40 5.41 -5.35 -32.67
N CYS A 41 4.80 -4.22 -33.04
CA CYS A 41 3.39 -4.17 -33.42
C CYS A 41 3.11 -5.04 -34.66
N ASP A 42 1.98 -5.73 -34.63
CA ASP A 42 1.51 -6.54 -35.75
C ASP A 42 1.15 -5.66 -36.96
N THR A 43 1.11 -6.27 -38.14
CA THR A 43 0.74 -5.55 -39.37
C THR A 43 -0.64 -4.92 -39.24
N GLY A 44 -0.75 -3.62 -39.51
CA GLY A 44 -1.98 -2.84 -39.36
C GLY A 44 -2.10 -2.07 -38.04
N TYR A 45 -1.16 -2.28 -37.11
CA TYR A 45 -1.07 -1.58 -35.84
C TYR A 45 0.20 -0.72 -35.79
N VAL A 46 0.15 0.33 -34.97
CA VAL A 46 1.25 1.29 -34.78
C VAL A 46 1.47 1.55 -33.30
N PHE A 47 2.67 1.97 -32.92
CA PHE A 47 2.97 2.32 -31.53
C PHE A 47 2.25 3.60 -31.11
N SER A 48 1.53 3.51 -29.99
CA SER A 48 0.94 4.60 -29.22
C SER A 48 1.49 4.54 -27.79
N GLY A 49 2.65 5.15 -27.55
CA GLY A 49 3.38 4.95 -26.30
C GLY A 49 3.92 3.52 -26.21
N SER A 50 3.51 2.75 -25.19
CA SER A 50 3.88 1.34 -25.01
C SER A 50 2.94 0.34 -25.69
N ASP A 51 1.81 0.81 -26.22
CA ASP A 51 0.73 -0.05 -26.70
C ASP A 51 0.66 -0.05 -28.23
N CYS A 52 0.23 -1.16 -28.82
CA CYS A 52 0.01 -1.29 -30.26
C CYS A 52 -1.47 -1.12 -30.58
N VAL A 53 -1.81 -0.06 -31.34
CA VAL A 53 -3.20 0.32 -31.61
C VAL A 53 -3.44 0.52 -33.12
N PRO A 54 -4.68 0.37 -33.61
CA PRO A 54 -5.04 0.84 -34.94
C PRO A 54 -4.82 2.35 -35.09
N HIS A 55 -4.51 2.84 -36.29
CA HIS A 55 -4.26 4.27 -36.52
C HIS A 55 -5.44 5.16 -36.05
N SER A 56 -6.68 4.70 -36.19
CA SER A 56 -7.88 5.40 -35.71
C SER A 56 -7.95 5.59 -34.20
N GLU A 57 -7.18 4.81 -33.44
CA GLU A 57 -7.06 4.86 -31.98
C GLU A 57 -5.81 5.62 -31.52
N CYS A 58 -5.09 6.26 -32.47
CA CYS A 58 -4.01 7.16 -32.13
C CYS A 58 -4.48 8.35 -31.30
N GLY A 59 -3.60 8.80 -30.41
CA GLY A 59 -3.81 9.94 -29.53
C GLY A 59 -3.55 11.28 -30.21
N CYS A 60 -3.10 12.25 -29.42
CA CYS A 60 -2.99 13.66 -29.81
C CYS A 60 -1.56 14.16 -29.62
N GLU A 61 -1.11 15.03 -30.52
CA GLU A 61 0.11 15.81 -30.32
C GLU A 61 -0.26 17.21 -29.82
N TYR A 62 0.30 17.61 -28.68
CA TYR A 62 0.04 18.92 -28.08
C TYR A 62 1.33 19.49 -27.50
N LEU A 63 1.71 20.68 -27.96
CA LEU A 63 2.95 21.38 -27.58
C LEU A 63 4.22 20.51 -27.72
N GLY A 64 4.27 19.67 -28.76
CA GLY A 64 5.42 18.78 -29.03
C GLY A 64 5.46 17.51 -28.18
N HIS A 65 4.41 17.23 -27.40
CA HIS A 65 4.26 16.01 -26.62
C HIS A 65 3.09 15.17 -27.14
N TYR A 66 3.30 13.85 -27.20
CA TYR A 66 2.26 12.89 -27.57
C TYR A 66 1.50 12.42 -26.33
N TYR A 67 0.18 12.46 -26.39
CA TYR A 67 -0.73 11.97 -25.36
C TYR A 67 -1.60 10.87 -25.93
N GLN A 68 -1.72 9.74 -25.24
CA GLN A 68 -2.61 8.66 -25.68
C GLN A 68 -4.07 9.15 -25.71
N LYS A 69 -4.89 8.53 -26.57
CA LYS A 69 -6.32 8.83 -26.67
C LYS A 69 -6.99 8.74 -25.29
N ASP A 70 -7.93 9.64 -25.04
CA ASP A 70 -8.69 9.78 -23.78
C ASP A 70 -7.87 10.21 -22.54
N THR A 71 -6.57 10.48 -22.69
CA THR A 71 -5.74 10.98 -21.60
C THR A 71 -6.12 12.41 -21.22
N GLU A 72 -6.33 12.65 -19.92
CA GLU A 72 -6.34 14.00 -19.34
C GLU A 72 -4.93 14.41 -18.92
N PHE A 73 -4.54 15.65 -19.21
CA PHE A 73 -3.22 16.17 -18.89
C PHE A 73 -3.24 17.67 -18.59
N TYR A 74 -2.21 18.16 -17.91
CA TYR A 74 -2.04 19.57 -17.58
C TYR A 74 -0.87 20.15 -18.38
N PRO A 75 -1.11 20.92 -19.46
CA PRO A 75 -0.02 21.64 -20.14
C PRO A 75 0.50 22.82 -19.30
N SER A 76 -0.30 23.31 -18.35
CA SER A 76 0.09 24.33 -17.39
C SER A 76 -0.74 24.20 -16.10
N CYS A 77 -0.36 24.92 -15.05
CA CYS A 77 -1.09 24.92 -13.77
C CYS A 77 -2.45 25.66 -13.80
N ARG A 78 -2.87 26.15 -14.96
CA ARG A 78 -4.14 26.88 -15.15
C ARG A 78 -5.04 26.24 -16.20
N GLU A 79 -4.62 25.14 -16.77
CA GLU A 79 -5.30 24.52 -17.90
C GLU A 79 -5.25 23.00 -17.78
N ARG A 80 -6.39 22.36 -18.00
CA ARG A 80 -6.49 20.91 -18.12
C ARG A 80 -7.05 20.58 -19.50
N CYS A 81 -6.37 19.69 -20.20
CA CYS A 81 -6.75 19.24 -21.53
C CYS A 81 -7.09 17.76 -21.54
N ARG A 82 -7.92 17.35 -22.47
CA ARG A 82 -8.20 15.94 -22.77
C ARG A 82 -7.93 15.66 -24.24
N CYS A 83 -7.18 14.61 -24.50
CA CYS A 83 -7.01 14.07 -25.84
C CYS A 83 -8.28 13.32 -26.27
N GLY A 84 -8.95 13.80 -27.31
CA GLY A 84 -10.14 13.20 -27.89
C GLY A 84 -9.85 12.35 -29.11
N THR A 85 -10.90 12.03 -29.87
CA THR A 85 -10.79 11.28 -31.13
C THR A 85 -10.14 12.12 -32.24
N ASN A 86 -9.52 11.43 -33.20
CA ASN A 86 -8.85 12.04 -34.36
C ASN A 86 -7.78 13.08 -34.00
N GLY A 87 -7.09 12.91 -32.86
CA GLY A 87 -6.04 13.82 -32.41
C GLY A 87 -6.52 15.17 -31.91
N THR A 88 -7.83 15.35 -31.67
CA THR A 88 -8.39 16.62 -31.21
C THR A 88 -8.13 16.82 -29.72
N VAL A 89 -7.58 17.97 -29.32
CA VAL A 89 -7.38 18.32 -27.91
C VAL A 89 -8.40 19.34 -27.47
N THR A 90 -9.13 19.03 -26.39
CA THR A 90 -10.08 19.96 -25.77
C THR A 90 -9.52 20.41 -24.43
N CYS A 91 -9.31 21.71 -24.25
CA CYS A 91 -8.77 22.31 -23.03
C CYS A 91 -9.82 23.17 -22.31
N GLN A 92 -9.72 23.21 -21.00
CA GLN A 92 -10.53 24.05 -20.12
C GLN A 92 -9.65 24.66 -19.03
N GLU A 93 -9.99 25.87 -18.59
CA GLU A 93 -9.34 26.49 -17.44
C GLU A 93 -9.56 25.61 -16.21
N ALA A 94 -8.47 25.27 -15.52
CA ALA A 94 -8.51 24.37 -14.36
C ALA A 94 -7.41 24.73 -13.37
N PHE A 95 -7.79 24.73 -12.10
CA PHE A 95 -6.87 24.91 -10.99
C PHE A 95 -6.87 23.67 -10.10
N CYS A 96 -5.75 23.45 -9.42
CA CYS A 96 -5.65 22.43 -8.38
C CYS A 96 -6.62 22.76 -7.25
N GLY A 97 -7.19 21.71 -6.66
CA GLY A 97 -8.14 21.84 -5.56
C GLY A 97 -7.46 22.29 -4.27
N ALA A 98 -8.26 22.40 -3.22
CA ALA A 98 -7.72 22.53 -1.87
C ALA A 98 -6.84 21.32 -1.55
N HIS A 99 -5.69 21.57 -0.91
CA HIS A 99 -4.69 20.54 -0.56
C HIS A 99 -4.04 19.81 -1.75
N GLU A 100 -4.06 20.45 -2.91
CA GLU A 100 -3.28 20.04 -4.08
C GLU A 100 -2.34 21.17 -4.49
N GLU A 101 -1.18 20.80 -5.00
CA GLU A 101 -0.20 21.70 -5.58
C GLU A 101 0.10 21.28 -7.02
N CYS A 102 0.19 22.26 -7.92
CA CYS A 102 0.65 22.00 -9.28
C CYS A 102 2.16 21.83 -9.29
N ARG A 103 2.63 20.61 -9.53
CA ARG A 103 4.05 20.29 -9.60
C ARG A 103 4.30 19.17 -10.61
N VAL A 104 5.57 18.96 -10.94
CA VAL A 104 5.99 17.81 -11.74
C VAL A 104 6.31 16.66 -10.78
N GLU A 105 5.60 15.54 -10.93
CA GLU A 105 5.86 14.29 -10.22
C GLU A 105 6.06 13.18 -11.26
N ASP A 106 7.16 12.42 -11.14
CA ASP A 106 7.56 11.39 -12.13
C ASP A 106 7.61 11.88 -13.59
N GLY A 107 7.99 13.14 -13.79
CA GLY A 107 8.11 13.77 -15.11
C GLY A 107 6.79 14.25 -15.71
N VAL A 108 5.67 14.10 -15.01
CA VAL A 108 4.34 14.55 -15.44
C VAL A 108 3.92 15.77 -14.62
N LEU A 109 3.54 16.87 -15.30
CA LEU A 109 2.93 18.03 -14.64
C LEU A 109 1.46 17.71 -14.31
N GLY A 110 1.07 17.94 -13.07
CA GLY A 110 -0.31 17.71 -12.64
C GLY A 110 -0.62 18.38 -11.31
N CYS A 111 -1.87 18.23 -10.87
CA CYS A 111 -2.27 18.54 -9.51
C CYS A 111 -1.98 17.33 -8.64
N HIS A 112 -1.10 17.52 -7.66
CA HIS A 112 -0.69 16.45 -6.77
C HIS A 112 -0.97 16.84 -5.31
N PRO A 113 -1.34 15.88 -4.44
CA PRO A 113 -1.61 16.15 -3.03
C PRO A 113 -0.44 16.85 -2.34
N THR A 114 -0.72 17.81 -1.45
CA THR A 114 0.31 18.51 -0.65
C THR A 114 0.88 17.65 0.47
N GLY A 115 0.20 16.57 0.81
CA GLY A 115 0.50 15.71 1.94
C GLY A 115 -0.40 14.49 1.96
N TYR A 116 -0.20 13.69 3.01
CA TYR A 116 -0.95 12.46 3.23
C TYR A 116 -1.23 12.26 4.72
N GLY A 117 -2.44 11.82 5.03
CA GLY A 117 -2.88 11.38 6.35
C GLY A 117 -2.58 9.90 6.53
N ARG A 118 -2.34 9.49 7.78
CA ARG A 118 -1.99 8.10 8.13
C ARG A 118 -2.84 7.59 9.27
N LEU A 119 -3.61 6.53 9.01
CA LEU A 119 -4.31 5.74 10.01
C LEU A 119 -3.48 4.48 10.29
N VAL A 120 -3.23 4.21 11.57
CA VAL A 120 -2.45 3.06 12.02
C VAL A 120 -3.33 2.14 12.83
N VAL A 121 -3.25 0.84 12.53
CA VAL A 121 -3.75 -0.22 13.39
C VAL A 121 -2.58 -1.16 13.72
N SER A 122 -2.33 -1.43 15.00
CA SER A 122 -1.19 -2.25 15.44
C SER A 122 -1.50 -3.11 16.65
N GLY A 123 -0.99 -4.34 16.71
CA GLY A 123 -0.99 -5.15 17.94
C GLY A 123 -2.37 -5.70 18.37
N ASP A 124 -2.57 -5.77 19.69
CA ASP A 124 -3.84 -5.99 20.40
C ASP A 124 -4.67 -4.70 20.33
N PRO A 125 -5.64 -4.64 19.42
CA PRO A 125 -5.53 -3.74 18.31
C PRO A 125 -5.67 -2.29 18.79
N HIS A 126 -4.53 -1.63 18.73
CA HIS A 126 -4.34 -0.21 18.99
C HIS A 126 -4.57 0.59 17.72
N TYR A 127 -5.26 1.71 17.85
CA TYR A 127 -5.62 2.60 16.75
C TYR A 127 -4.99 3.97 16.95
N VAL A 128 -4.50 4.55 15.86
CA VAL A 128 -4.19 5.98 15.75
C VAL A 128 -4.95 6.52 14.55
N THR A 129 -5.91 7.40 14.78
CA THR A 129 -6.71 8.06 13.74
C THR A 129 -5.84 8.89 12.81
N PHE A 130 -6.40 9.35 11.68
CA PHE A 130 -5.68 10.22 10.75
C PHE A 130 -5.17 11.52 11.40
N ASP A 131 -5.88 12.02 12.42
CA ASP A 131 -5.54 13.25 13.16
C ASP A 131 -4.77 12.98 14.47
N GLY A 132 -4.47 11.72 14.77
CA GLY A 132 -3.56 11.31 15.83
C GLY A 132 -4.22 10.94 17.16
N ARG A 133 -5.55 10.85 17.23
CA ARG A 133 -6.26 10.34 18.41
C ARG A 133 -6.04 8.84 18.56
N THR A 134 -5.76 8.40 19.79
CA THR A 134 -5.48 6.99 20.09
C THR A 134 -6.57 6.33 20.92
N PHE A 135 -6.81 5.03 20.64
CA PHE A 135 -7.73 4.19 21.38
C PHE A 135 -7.50 2.70 21.07
N ASN A 136 -8.09 1.82 21.88
CA ASN A 136 -7.95 0.37 21.76
C ASN A 136 -9.31 -0.26 21.52
N ILE A 137 -9.35 -1.35 20.75
CA ILE A 137 -10.59 -2.11 20.49
C ILE A 137 -10.42 -3.55 20.99
N PRO A 138 -11.01 -3.92 22.13
CA PRO A 138 -10.89 -5.29 22.63
C PRO A 138 -11.79 -6.29 21.87
N GLY A 139 -12.62 -5.83 20.93
CA GLY A 139 -13.65 -6.63 20.26
C GLY A 139 -13.18 -7.34 18.99
N SER A 140 -13.82 -8.48 18.69
CA SER A 140 -13.48 -9.40 17.59
C SER A 140 -14.43 -9.30 16.40
N CYS A 141 -14.92 -8.10 16.10
CA CYS A 141 -15.89 -7.86 15.04
C CYS A 141 -15.20 -7.38 13.76
N THR A 142 -15.99 -7.26 12.69
CA THR A 142 -15.62 -6.48 11.52
C THR A 142 -15.99 -5.01 11.72
N TYR A 143 -15.05 -4.11 11.44
CA TYR A 143 -15.24 -2.66 11.60
C TYR A 143 -14.90 -1.88 10.34
N VAL A 144 -15.59 -0.75 10.14
CA VAL A 144 -15.25 0.23 9.11
C VAL A 144 -14.10 1.10 9.61
N LEU A 145 -12.92 0.97 8.99
CA LEU A 145 -11.76 1.80 9.31
C LEU A 145 -11.90 3.19 8.71
N ALA A 146 -12.11 3.23 7.39
CA ALA A 146 -12.25 4.47 6.65
C ALA A 146 -13.10 4.22 5.42
N ARG A 147 -14.01 5.16 5.11
CA ARG A 147 -14.70 5.24 3.84
C ARG A 147 -14.97 6.69 3.48
N VAL A 148 -15.25 6.97 2.22
CA VAL A 148 -15.68 8.32 1.80
C VAL A 148 -17.14 8.52 2.21
N CYS A 149 -17.40 9.57 2.97
CA CYS A 149 -18.74 9.88 3.51
C CYS A 149 -19.29 11.18 2.96
N GLU A 150 -18.41 12.05 2.47
CA GLU A 150 -18.77 13.24 1.70
C GLU A 150 -18.18 13.14 0.28
N PRO A 151 -18.90 12.53 -0.67
CA PRO A 151 -18.44 12.38 -2.04
C PRO A 151 -18.23 13.74 -2.72
N ALA A 152 -17.17 13.85 -3.51
CA ALA A 152 -16.89 15.02 -4.35
C ALA A 152 -16.46 14.58 -5.75
N GLN A 153 -16.63 15.45 -6.74
CA GLN A 153 -16.44 15.11 -8.16
C GLN A 153 -15.04 14.57 -8.53
N ARG A 154 -14.00 14.91 -7.76
CA ARG A 154 -12.62 14.45 -7.97
C ARG A 154 -12.17 13.34 -7.00
N LEU A 155 -13.04 12.89 -6.10
CA LEU A 155 -12.71 11.87 -5.11
C LEU A 155 -13.18 10.49 -5.56
N VAL A 156 -12.26 9.54 -5.59
CA VAL A 156 -12.58 8.13 -5.78
C VAL A 156 -13.13 7.59 -4.46
N ASN A 157 -14.32 7.00 -4.53
CA ASN A 157 -14.93 6.34 -3.38
C ASN A 157 -14.15 5.07 -3.02
N PHE A 158 -13.90 4.87 -1.73
CA PHE A 158 -13.28 3.65 -1.21
C PHE A 158 -13.86 3.28 0.15
N THR A 159 -13.65 2.04 0.57
CA THR A 159 -13.94 1.56 1.91
C THR A 159 -12.84 0.59 2.34
N VAL A 160 -12.34 0.75 3.56
CA VAL A 160 -11.42 -0.20 4.20
C VAL A 160 -12.08 -0.75 5.44
N LEU A 161 -12.15 -2.08 5.53
CA LEU A 161 -12.64 -2.82 6.67
C LEU A 161 -11.51 -3.62 7.29
N VAL A 162 -11.60 -3.84 8.60
CA VAL A 162 -10.75 -4.81 9.30
C VAL A 162 -11.62 -5.77 10.08
N GLU A 163 -11.34 -7.06 9.94
CA GLU A 163 -11.92 -8.11 10.76
C GLU A 163 -10.91 -8.51 11.84
N HIS A 164 -11.37 -8.51 13.09
CA HIS A 164 -10.61 -9.04 14.22
C HIS A 164 -11.10 -10.44 14.57
N GLU A 165 -10.18 -11.32 14.97
CA GLU A 165 -10.51 -12.65 15.47
C GLU A 165 -10.30 -12.70 16.98
N ALA A 166 -11.26 -13.29 17.68
CA ALA A 166 -11.15 -13.53 19.10
C ALA A 166 -10.05 -14.58 19.33
N GLY A 167 -9.14 -14.29 20.26
CA GLY A 167 -8.24 -15.30 20.79
C GLY A 167 -8.99 -16.43 21.51
N SER A 168 -8.37 -17.60 21.62
CA SER A 168 -8.89 -18.67 22.48
C SER A 168 -8.48 -18.42 23.92
N HIS A 169 -9.37 -18.62 24.90
CA HIS A 169 -9.02 -18.68 26.34
C HIS A 169 -8.02 -17.63 26.86
N GLY A 170 -8.28 -16.33 26.66
CA GLY A 170 -7.44 -15.25 27.20
C GLY A 170 -6.32 -14.77 26.26
N ASP A 171 -6.19 -15.36 25.07
CA ASP A 171 -5.30 -14.87 24.02
C ASP A 171 -5.73 -13.48 23.49
N PRO A 172 -4.78 -12.65 23.01
CA PRO A 172 -5.09 -11.33 22.46
C PRO A 172 -6.01 -11.41 21.24
N VAL A 173 -6.84 -10.38 21.07
CA VAL A 173 -7.59 -10.18 19.82
C VAL A 173 -6.63 -9.68 18.76
N LEU A 174 -6.62 -10.34 17.60
CA LEU A 174 -5.68 -10.00 16.52
C LEU A 174 -6.41 -9.75 15.21
N MET A 175 -5.86 -8.85 14.39
CA MET A 175 -6.30 -8.62 13.02
C MET A 175 -6.26 -9.91 12.22
N LYS A 176 -7.40 -10.33 11.67
CA LYS A 176 -7.54 -11.53 10.85
C LYS A 176 -7.43 -11.20 9.37
N ARG A 177 -8.12 -10.15 8.95
CA ARG A 177 -8.29 -9.81 7.54
C ARG A 177 -8.53 -8.33 7.35
N VAL A 178 -7.99 -7.80 6.25
CA VAL A 178 -8.22 -6.44 5.77
C VAL A 178 -8.93 -6.53 4.43
N VAL A 179 -10.05 -5.81 4.28
CA VAL A 179 -10.84 -5.78 3.05
C VAL A 179 -10.85 -4.36 2.52
N VAL A 180 -10.47 -4.19 1.25
CA VAL A 180 -10.40 -2.88 0.58
C VAL A 180 -11.30 -2.91 -0.65
N SER A 181 -12.28 -2.02 -0.69
CA SER A 181 -13.15 -1.82 -1.84
C SER A 181 -12.86 -0.48 -2.50
N ILE A 182 -12.38 -0.49 -3.75
CA ILE A 182 -12.05 0.72 -4.53
C ILE A 182 -12.06 0.40 -6.03
N HIS A 183 -12.44 1.36 -6.88
CA HIS A 183 -12.50 1.18 -8.34
C HIS A 183 -13.33 -0.04 -8.81
N GLY A 184 -14.31 -0.49 -8.02
CA GLY A 184 -15.12 -1.67 -8.33
C GLY A 184 -14.48 -3.02 -7.93
N TYR A 185 -13.23 -3.02 -7.48
CA TYR A 185 -12.55 -4.21 -6.95
C TYR A 185 -12.79 -4.36 -5.46
N THR A 186 -12.76 -5.60 -4.96
CA THR A 186 -12.77 -5.92 -3.53
C THR A 186 -11.59 -6.84 -3.24
N ILE A 187 -10.57 -6.28 -2.60
CA ILE A 187 -9.31 -6.95 -2.29
C ILE A 187 -9.32 -7.39 -0.84
N THR A 188 -9.04 -8.67 -0.61
CA THR A 188 -8.92 -9.25 0.72
C THR A 188 -7.48 -9.69 0.99
N MET A 189 -6.93 -9.23 2.11
CA MET A 189 -5.62 -9.64 2.63
C MET A 189 -5.80 -10.33 3.98
N GLU A 190 -5.33 -11.57 4.14
CA GLU A 190 -5.49 -12.35 5.37
C GLU A 190 -4.17 -12.49 6.15
N ARG A 191 -4.29 -12.61 7.48
CA ARG A 191 -3.15 -12.82 8.36
C ARG A 191 -2.44 -14.14 8.03
N GLY A 192 -1.12 -14.09 7.90
CA GLY A 192 -0.28 -15.23 7.58
C GLY A 192 -0.22 -15.61 6.10
N GLN A 193 -1.08 -15.03 5.25
CA GLN A 193 -0.99 -15.21 3.80
C GLN A 193 -0.10 -14.12 3.22
N ARG A 194 1.06 -14.52 2.71
CA ARG A 194 2.00 -13.66 1.98
C ARG A 194 1.92 -13.99 0.50
N TRP A 195 2.28 -13.05 -0.36
CA TRP A 195 2.29 -13.21 -1.82
C TRP A 195 0.95 -13.55 -2.48
N GLU A 196 -0.17 -13.53 -1.75
CA GLU A 196 -1.50 -13.85 -2.26
C GLU A 196 -2.51 -12.82 -1.75
N VAL A 197 -3.49 -12.49 -2.58
CA VAL A 197 -4.69 -11.75 -2.19
C VAL A 197 -5.93 -12.46 -2.72
N ASP A 198 -7.00 -12.46 -1.94
CA ASP A 198 -8.28 -12.99 -2.40
C ASP A 198 -9.03 -11.91 -3.21
N LEU A 199 -8.83 -11.99 -4.52
CA LEU A 199 -9.58 -11.31 -5.56
C LEU A 199 -9.97 -12.37 -6.61
N GLU A 200 -10.63 -13.47 -6.22
CA GLU A 200 -10.63 -14.73 -7.00
C GLU A 200 -9.27 -15.50 -6.94
N ARG A 201 -8.50 -15.29 -5.86
CA ARG A 201 -7.17 -15.89 -5.56
C ARG A 201 -6.06 -15.62 -6.59
N TYR A 202 -5.44 -14.45 -6.48
CA TYR A 202 -4.29 -14.06 -7.32
C TYR A 202 -2.98 -14.10 -6.52
N THR A 203 -1.93 -14.63 -7.15
CA THR A 203 -0.55 -14.48 -6.68
C THR A 203 0.01 -13.11 -7.05
N LEU A 204 0.84 -12.54 -6.19
CA LEU A 204 1.45 -11.23 -6.38
C LEU A 204 2.74 -11.34 -7.20
N PRO A 205 3.11 -10.32 -8.01
CA PRO A 205 2.46 -9.01 -8.13
C PRO A 205 1.20 -9.00 -9.01
N LEU A 206 0.27 -8.11 -8.69
CA LEU A 206 -0.98 -7.90 -9.44
C LEU A 206 -1.05 -6.46 -9.94
N VAL A 207 -1.34 -6.28 -11.23
CA VAL A 207 -1.73 -4.99 -11.82
C VAL A 207 -3.04 -5.20 -12.56
N THR A 208 -4.06 -4.41 -12.26
CA THR A 208 -5.35 -4.51 -12.96
C THR A 208 -5.23 -4.01 -14.39
N GLU A 209 -6.10 -4.49 -15.30
CA GLU A 209 -6.07 -4.11 -16.73
C GLU A 209 -6.19 -2.58 -16.94
N ASP A 210 -7.02 -1.93 -16.12
CA ASP A 210 -7.21 -0.47 -16.11
C ASP A 210 -6.05 0.29 -15.42
N LYS A 211 -5.05 -0.42 -14.91
CA LYS A 211 -3.87 0.09 -14.20
C LYS A 211 -4.20 0.91 -12.95
N ASN A 212 -5.45 0.88 -12.48
CA ASN A 212 -5.91 1.63 -11.31
C ASN A 212 -5.43 1.02 -9.99
N ILE A 213 -5.11 -0.28 -9.99
CA ILE A 213 -4.66 -1.00 -8.81
C ILE A 213 -3.35 -1.72 -9.12
N ARG A 214 -2.41 -1.60 -8.19
CA ARG A 214 -1.13 -2.33 -8.19
C ARG A 214 -0.91 -2.90 -6.80
N ILE A 215 -0.61 -4.19 -6.72
CA ILE A 215 -0.39 -4.90 -5.46
C ILE A 215 0.91 -5.68 -5.57
N GLY A 216 1.79 -5.50 -4.61
CA GLY A 216 3.09 -6.17 -4.57
C GLY A 216 3.45 -6.64 -3.18
N GLN A 217 4.32 -7.64 -3.11
CA GLN A 217 4.98 -8.04 -1.86
C GLN A 217 6.34 -7.34 -1.77
N GLU A 218 6.51 -6.52 -0.74
CA GLU A 218 7.74 -5.80 -0.45
C GLU A 218 8.24 -6.10 0.97
N GLY A 219 9.32 -6.88 1.03
CA GLY A 219 9.78 -7.50 2.26
C GLY A 219 8.66 -8.33 2.91
N ASN A 220 8.36 -8.04 4.18
CA ASN A 220 7.29 -8.69 4.92
C ASN A 220 5.88 -8.11 4.65
N ASN A 221 5.74 -7.12 3.77
CA ASN A 221 4.50 -6.37 3.60
C ASN A 221 3.82 -6.65 2.26
N ILE A 222 2.50 -6.76 2.28
CA ILE A 222 1.67 -6.58 1.08
C ILE A 222 1.35 -5.10 0.98
N ILE A 223 1.65 -4.50 -0.16
CA ILE A 223 1.41 -3.08 -0.43
C ILE A 223 0.45 -2.94 -1.60
N LEU A 224 -0.70 -2.31 -1.34
CA LEU A 224 -1.70 -1.95 -2.33
C LEU A 224 -1.56 -0.45 -2.65
N HIS A 225 -1.35 -0.15 -3.92
CA HIS A 225 -1.34 1.19 -4.49
C HIS A 225 -2.52 1.37 -5.43
N THR A 226 -3.17 2.52 -5.32
CA THR A 226 -4.30 2.88 -6.17
C THR A 226 -4.00 4.17 -6.95
N ALA A 227 -4.58 4.33 -8.14
CA ALA A 227 -4.47 5.56 -8.92
C ALA A 227 -5.05 6.79 -8.20
N ALA A 228 -5.98 6.58 -7.26
CA ALA A 228 -6.50 7.62 -6.37
C ALA A 228 -5.49 8.08 -5.29
N GLY A 229 -4.32 7.45 -5.21
CA GLY A 229 -3.28 7.75 -4.23
C GLY A 229 -3.52 7.15 -2.84
N VAL A 230 -4.62 6.42 -2.63
CA VAL A 230 -4.84 5.61 -1.41
C VAL A 230 -3.85 4.45 -1.42
N ARG A 231 -3.13 4.27 -0.31
CA ARG A 231 -2.13 3.21 -0.13
C ARG A 231 -2.40 2.41 1.13
N ILE A 232 -2.32 1.09 1.03
CA ILE A 232 -2.45 0.17 2.16
C ILE A 232 -1.14 -0.61 2.28
N LEU A 233 -0.56 -0.61 3.47
CA LEU A 233 0.58 -1.45 3.82
C LEU A 233 0.13 -2.38 4.95
N TYR A 234 0.12 -3.67 4.69
CA TYR A 234 -0.21 -4.70 5.66
C TYR A 234 0.97 -5.66 5.83
N ASN A 235 1.47 -5.82 7.05
CA ASN A 235 2.64 -6.68 7.30
C ASN A 235 2.29 -8.18 7.38
N THR A 236 1.07 -8.58 7.00
CA THR A 236 0.54 -9.97 7.09
C THR A 236 0.48 -10.54 8.51
N ALA A 237 0.64 -9.69 9.53
CA ALA A 237 0.60 -10.05 10.94
C ALA A 237 -0.31 -9.07 11.69
N THR A 238 0.28 -8.15 12.44
CA THR A 238 -0.40 -7.27 13.40
C THR A 238 -0.22 -5.78 13.09
N PHE A 239 0.19 -5.38 11.89
CA PHE A 239 0.37 -3.97 11.53
C PHE A 239 -0.29 -3.64 10.20
N LEU A 240 -1.15 -2.63 10.23
CA LEU A 240 -1.83 -2.06 9.08
C LEU A 240 -1.60 -0.54 9.09
N LEU A 241 -1.17 -0.01 7.96
CA LEU A 241 -1.02 1.41 7.71
C LEU A 241 -1.86 1.79 6.48
N ILE A 242 -2.78 2.73 6.69
CA ILE A 242 -3.61 3.31 5.63
C ILE A 242 -3.12 4.74 5.40
N THR A 243 -2.68 5.02 4.18
CA THR A 243 -2.23 6.37 3.78
C THR A 243 -3.19 6.93 2.75
N VAL A 244 -3.73 8.11 3.00
CA VAL A 244 -4.70 8.79 2.12
C VAL A 244 -4.18 10.19 1.79
N PRO A 245 -4.33 10.67 0.54
CA PRO A 245 -3.90 12.02 0.21
C PRO A 245 -4.77 13.10 0.84
N ASP A 246 -4.20 14.29 1.10
CA ASP A 246 -4.88 15.41 1.76
C ASP A 246 -6.17 15.88 1.04
N ILE A 247 -6.38 15.49 -0.22
CA ILE A 247 -7.63 15.76 -0.95
C ILE A 247 -8.87 15.14 -0.26
N TYR A 248 -8.65 14.10 0.55
CA TYR A 248 -9.69 13.42 1.34
C TYR A 248 -9.95 14.09 2.70
N ARG A 249 -9.23 15.18 3.03
CA ARG A 249 -9.34 15.86 4.33
C ARG A 249 -10.77 16.34 4.59
N GLY A 250 -11.34 15.96 5.73
CA GLY A 250 -12.71 16.26 6.14
C GLY A 250 -13.80 15.57 5.32
N ARG A 251 -13.46 14.52 4.55
CA ARG A 251 -14.40 13.78 3.68
C ARG A 251 -14.54 12.31 4.04
N LEU A 252 -13.73 11.84 4.99
CA LEU A 252 -13.73 10.47 5.45
C LEU A 252 -14.66 10.32 6.65
N CYS A 253 -15.02 9.07 6.94
CA CYS A 253 -15.54 8.70 8.25
C CYS A 253 -15.28 7.21 8.51
N GLY A 254 -15.38 6.81 9.78
CA GLY A 254 -15.06 5.47 10.26
C GLY A 254 -14.28 5.54 11.57
N LEU A 255 -13.68 4.42 11.97
CA LEU A 255 -12.80 4.38 13.13
C LEU A 255 -11.52 5.22 12.98
N GLY A 256 -11.17 5.59 11.76
CA GLY A 256 -10.05 6.48 11.44
C GLY A 256 -10.29 7.96 11.69
N GLY A 257 -11.50 8.36 12.10
CA GLY A 257 -11.90 9.77 12.16
C GLY A 257 -12.38 10.32 10.81
N ASP A 258 -12.59 11.63 10.75
CA ASP A 258 -12.97 12.34 9.52
C ASP A 258 -11.79 13.01 8.80
N TYR A 259 -10.61 12.98 9.42
CA TYR A 259 -9.34 13.46 8.88
C TYR A 259 -9.43 14.95 8.55
N ASP A 260 -9.85 15.78 9.50
CA ASP A 260 -9.96 17.23 9.31
C ASP A 260 -8.83 18.01 10.00
N GLY A 261 -8.02 17.34 10.80
CA GLY A 261 -6.90 17.88 11.57
C GLY A 261 -7.22 18.17 13.04
N ASP A 262 -8.42 17.87 13.52
CA ASP A 262 -8.82 18.01 14.93
C ASP A 262 -9.05 16.62 15.59
N PRO A 263 -8.07 16.10 16.35
CA PRO A 263 -8.26 14.81 17.04
C PRO A 263 -9.37 14.83 18.11
N SER A 264 -9.87 16.00 18.52
CA SER A 264 -10.88 16.08 19.58
C SER A 264 -12.26 15.59 19.13
N ASP A 265 -12.53 15.59 17.83
CA ASP A 265 -13.84 15.28 17.27
C ASP A 265 -13.89 14.01 16.39
N ASP A 266 -12.74 13.34 16.19
CA ASP A 266 -12.58 12.05 15.50
C ASP A 266 -13.63 10.97 15.87
N PHE A 267 -14.18 11.01 17.08
CA PHE A 267 -15.18 10.04 17.54
C PHE A 267 -16.60 10.39 17.05
N ARG A 268 -16.76 10.59 15.74
CA ARG A 268 -18.07 10.78 15.12
C ARG A 268 -18.76 9.45 14.86
N LEU A 269 -20.03 9.39 15.20
CA LEU A 269 -20.93 8.29 14.84
C LEU A 269 -21.26 8.36 13.34
N PRO A 270 -21.80 7.27 12.73
CA PRO A 270 -22.30 7.30 11.36
C PRO A 270 -23.36 8.37 11.08
N SER A 271 -24.03 8.88 12.12
CA SER A 271 -24.98 9.98 12.05
C SER A 271 -24.34 11.37 11.96
N GLY A 272 -23.02 11.48 12.16
CA GLY A 272 -22.25 12.72 12.25
C GLY A 272 -22.17 13.32 13.67
N ALA A 273 -22.95 12.82 14.62
CA ALA A 273 -22.90 13.25 16.01
C ALA A 273 -21.63 12.76 16.71
N LEU A 274 -21.13 13.51 17.70
CA LEU A 274 -20.02 13.07 18.52
C LEU A 274 -20.49 12.00 19.52
N ALA A 275 -19.72 10.91 19.61
CA ALA A 275 -19.94 9.87 20.60
C ALA A 275 -19.62 10.39 22.00
N GLY A 276 -20.42 9.99 22.99
CA GLY A 276 -20.17 10.28 24.40
C GLY A 276 -19.08 9.39 25.00
N THR A 277 -18.80 8.22 24.41
CA THR A 277 -17.77 7.29 24.88
C THR A 277 -17.06 6.57 23.72
N THR A 278 -15.84 6.09 23.96
CA THR A 278 -15.11 5.22 23.00
C THR A 278 -15.91 3.98 22.64
N GLN A 279 -16.60 3.36 23.60
CA GLN A 279 -17.39 2.15 23.35
C GLN A 279 -18.56 2.40 22.41
N GLU A 280 -19.26 3.53 22.59
CA GLU A 280 -20.34 3.95 21.70
C GLU A 280 -19.82 4.18 20.27
N PHE A 281 -18.71 4.91 20.15
CA PHE A 281 -18.04 5.16 18.88
C PHE A 281 -17.69 3.84 18.17
N VAL A 282 -16.95 2.95 18.84
CA VAL A 282 -16.51 1.66 18.28
C VAL A 282 -17.70 0.78 17.88
N THR A 283 -18.73 0.72 18.72
CA THR A 283 -19.92 -0.09 18.45
C THR A 283 -20.69 0.41 17.25
N SER A 284 -20.76 1.72 17.04
CA SER A 284 -21.49 2.32 15.92
C SER A 284 -20.88 2.03 14.54
N TRP A 285 -19.58 1.69 14.50
CA TRP A 285 -18.84 1.38 13.27
C TRP A 285 -18.69 -0.13 12.98
N LYS A 286 -19.39 -0.98 13.73
CA LYS A 286 -19.46 -2.43 13.46
C LYS A 286 -20.22 -2.70 12.16
N VAL A 287 -19.70 -3.61 11.36
CA VAL A 287 -20.42 -4.14 10.20
C VAL A 287 -21.38 -5.24 10.69
N PRO A 288 -22.70 -5.16 10.38
CA PRO A 288 -23.63 -6.20 10.77
C PRO A 288 -23.32 -7.55 10.10
N GLU A 289 -23.06 -8.58 10.90
CA GLU A 289 -22.86 -9.96 10.44
C GLU A 289 -24.16 -10.77 10.63
N LYS A 290 -24.66 -11.42 9.57
CA LYS A 290 -25.96 -12.12 9.61
C LYS A 290 -25.92 -13.44 10.39
N ASP A 291 -24.76 -14.08 10.46
CA ASP A 291 -24.62 -15.47 10.92
C ASP A 291 -23.62 -15.66 12.07
N ARG A 292 -23.05 -14.56 12.61
CA ARG A 292 -22.01 -14.61 13.65
C ARG A 292 -22.21 -13.50 14.67
N THR A 293 -22.30 -13.87 15.95
CA THR A 293 -22.14 -12.94 17.06
C THR A 293 -20.66 -12.79 17.37
N CYS A 294 -20.11 -11.61 17.14
CA CYS A 294 -18.77 -11.23 17.57
C CYS A 294 -18.77 -10.73 19.02
N SER A 295 -17.61 -10.75 19.68
CA SER A 295 -17.47 -10.21 21.04
C SER A 295 -17.13 -8.72 21.00
N ASP A 296 -17.73 -7.95 21.90
CA ASP A 296 -17.34 -6.56 22.18
C ASP A 296 -16.01 -6.47 22.96
N GLY A 297 -15.47 -7.62 23.35
CA GLY A 297 -14.18 -7.76 24.00
C GLY A 297 -14.31 -8.20 25.45
N CYS A 298 -13.68 -7.45 26.34
CA CYS A 298 -13.52 -7.81 27.74
C CYS A 298 -14.87 -8.00 28.45
N ASN A 299 -15.11 -9.20 28.99
CA ASN A 299 -16.29 -9.51 29.81
C ASN A 299 -16.35 -8.55 31.01
N ASP A 300 -17.55 -8.05 31.33
CA ASP A 300 -17.81 -7.05 32.38
C ASP A 300 -17.13 -5.67 32.21
N GLY A 301 -16.54 -5.38 31.04
CA GLY A 301 -15.99 -4.06 30.71
C GLY A 301 -14.62 -3.74 31.33
N VAL A 302 -13.97 -4.70 31.99
CA VAL A 302 -12.62 -4.53 32.57
C VAL A 302 -11.61 -5.36 31.80
N CYS A 303 -10.85 -4.71 30.93
CA CYS A 303 -9.68 -5.33 30.30
C CYS A 303 -8.53 -5.42 31.30
N SER A 304 -7.81 -6.55 31.28
CA SER A 304 -6.60 -6.76 32.10
C SER A 304 -5.62 -5.63 31.84
N ARG A 305 -5.28 -4.89 32.88
CA ARG A 305 -4.26 -3.82 32.82
C ARG A 305 -2.90 -4.41 33.12
N CYS A 306 -1.87 -3.88 32.46
CA CYS A 306 -0.51 -4.21 32.83
C CYS A 306 -0.23 -3.75 34.26
N ASP A 307 0.42 -4.59 35.06
CA ASP A 307 0.90 -4.15 36.36
C ASP A 307 2.14 -3.25 36.18
N ILE A 308 2.33 -2.31 37.11
CA ILE A 308 3.37 -1.28 37.02
C ILE A 308 4.78 -1.91 36.93
N ALA A 309 5.01 -3.06 37.57
CA ALA A 309 6.33 -3.71 37.54
C ALA A 309 6.63 -4.31 36.16
N SER A 310 5.63 -4.90 35.52
CA SER A 310 5.70 -5.37 34.12
C SER A 310 5.92 -4.21 33.15
N GLU A 311 5.19 -3.10 33.28
CA GLU A 311 5.39 -1.90 32.44
C GLU A 311 6.84 -1.38 32.50
N VAL A 312 7.39 -1.27 33.71
CA VAL A 312 8.79 -0.83 33.92
C VAL A 312 9.79 -1.83 33.31
N THR A 313 9.48 -3.13 33.35
CA THR A 313 10.35 -4.18 32.82
C THR A 313 10.36 -4.16 31.30
N TYR A 314 9.18 -4.19 30.67
CA TYR A 314 9.03 -4.17 29.21
C TYR A 314 9.41 -2.82 28.59
N GLY A 315 9.38 -1.73 29.38
CA GLY A 315 9.80 -0.41 28.94
C GLY A 315 11.31 -0.23 28.76
N ARG A 316 12.15 -1.21 29.12
CA ARG A 316 13.62 -1.14 29.00
C ARG A 316 14.10 -1.42 27.57
N ASN A 317 15.34 -1.04 27.25
CA ASN A 317 15.92 -1.22 25.91
C ASN A 317 16.09 -2.69 25.48
N GLY A 318 16.10 -3.64 26.42
CA GLY A 318 16.01 -5.07 26.10
C GLY A 318 14.63 -5.54 25.64
N SER A 319 13.66 -4.63 25.50
CA SER A 319 12.28 -4.86 25.08
C SER A 319 11.79 -3.61 24.32
N CYS A 320 10.67 -2.99 24.69
CA CYS A 320 10.09 -1.86 23.95
C CYS A 320 10.91 -0.57 24.00
N GLY A 321 11.79 -0.40 24.99
CA GLY A 321 12.58 0.84 25.16
C GLY A 321 13.45 1.18 23.94
N ILE A 322 13.84 0.17 23.15
CA ILE A 322 14.61 0.36 21.91
C ILE A 322 13.90 1.28 20.89
N ILE A 323 12.56 1.35 20.92
CA ILE A 323 11.75 2.22 20.05
C ILE A 323 12.07 3.70 20.29
N ARG A 324 12.27 4.10 21.56
CA ARG A 324 12.50 5.50 21.98
C ARG A 324 13.97 5.83 22.21
N ASP A 325 14.86 4.86 22.07
CA ASP A 325 16.29 5.07 22.26
C ASP A 325 16.85 6.04 21.21
N ALA A 326 17.23 7.24 21.65
CA ALA A 326 17.75 8.32 20.80
C ALA A 326 19.06 7.95 20.10
N GLU A 327 19.82 6.99 20.62
CA GLU A 327 21.04 6.48 20.00
C GLU A 327 20.83 5.12 19.33
N GLY A 328 19.65 4.53 19.51
CA GLY A 328 19.26 3.22 19.03
C GLY A 328 19.07 3.11 17.51
N PRO A 329 18.61 1.93 17.03
CA PRO A 329 18.50 1.64 15.61
C PRO A 329 17.45 2.47 14.87
N PHE A 330 16.47 3.02 15.60
CA PHE A 330 15.37 3.80 15.04
C PHE A 330 15.57 5.32 15.11
N ARG A 331 16.70 5.83 15.59
CA ARG A 331 16.92 7.27 15.77
C ARG A 331 16.72 8.13 14.51
N GLY A 332 17.04 7.57 13.34
CA GLY A 332 16.82 8.25 12.05
C GLY A 332 15.35 8.39 11.67
N CYS A 333 14.47 7.65 12.35
CA CYS A 333 13.03 7.63 12.14
C CYS A 333 12.27 8.56 13.07
N HIS A 334 12.77 8.84 14.28
CA HIS A 334 12.07 9.70 15.25
C HIS A 334 11.60 11.05 14.70
N PRO A 335 12.35 11.74 13.80
CA PRO A 335 11.88 13.00 13.21
C PRO A 335 10.75 12.84 12.18
N ARG A 336 10.50 11.64 11.68
CA ARG A 336 9.49 11.31 10.65
C ARG A 336 8.29 10.58 11.23
N VAL A 337 8.51 9.72 12.22
CA VAL A 337 7.48 8.93 12.90
C VAL A 337 7.72 8.99 14.40
N SER A 338 6.78 9.58 15.13
CA SER A 338 6.86 9.68 16.58
C SER A 338 6.94 8.29 17.23
N PRO A 339 7.92 8.04 18.12
CA PRO A 339 8.07 6.74 18.79
C PRO A 339 7.13 6.55 19.98
N VAL A 340 6.36 7.58 20.37
CA VAL A 340 5.58 7.60 21.62
C VAL A 340 4.48 6.53 21.63
N GLU A 341 3.58 6.57 20.65
CA GLU A 341 2.45 5.63 20.60
C GLU A 341 2.91 4.20 20.32
N TYR A 342 3.88 4.01 19.42
CA TYR A 342 4.46 2.68 19.16
C TYR A 342 5.12 2.06 20.38
N PHE A 343 5.79 2.86 21.22
CA PHE A 343 6.31 2.37 22.50
C PHE A 343 5.17 1.95 23.44
N THR A 344 4.15 2.79 23.58
CA THR A 344 3.01 2.52 24.46
C THR A 344 2.27 1.25 24.04
N HIS A 345 2.00 1.10 22.74
CA HIS A 345 1.40 -0.09 22.14
C HIS A 345 2.28 -1.33 22.39
N CYS A 346 3.59 -1.23 22.17
CA CYS A 346 4.51 -2.34 22.42
C CYS A 346 4.46 -2.84 23.87
N VAL A 347 4.46 -1.93 24.86
CA VAL A 347 4.38 -2.33 26.27
C VAL A 347 3.05 -3.03 26.53
N HIS A 348 1.94 -2.46 26.04
CA HIS A 348 0.62 -3.04 26.21
C HIS A 348 0.50 -4.43 25.58
N ASP A 349 0.93 -4.60 24.32
CA ASP A 349 0.92 -5.87 23.59
C ASP A 349 1.66 -6.98 24.35
N ILE A 350 2.84 -6.67 24.89
CA ILE A 350 3.63 -7.65 25.66
C ILE A 350 2.94 -7.99 26.97
N CYS A 351 2.30 -7.01 27.64
CA CYS A 351 1.54 -7.27 28.84
C CYS A 351 0.32 -8.16 28.57
N ALA A 352 -0.45 -7.86 27.52
CA ALA A 352 -1.60 -8.65 27.08
C ALA A 352 -1.18 -10.08 26.72
N ALA A 353 -0.01 -10.24 26.09
CA ALA A 353 0.57 -11.54 25.75
C ALA A 353 1.40 -12.17 26.90
N SER A 354 1.27 -11.69 28.15
CA SER A 354 1.94 -12.24 29.32
C SER A 354 3.48 -12.40 29.18
N GLY A 355 4.13 -11.44 28.51
CA GLY A 355 5.57 -11.44 28.29
C GLY A 355 6.04 -12.20 27.04
N ASP A 356 5.11 -12.62 26.15
CA ASP A 356 5.48 -13.32 24.93
C ASP A 356 6.43 -12.50 24.05
N ARG A 357 7.53 -13.15 23.68
CA ARG A 357 8.55 -12.57 22.83
C ARG A 357 8.07 -12.35 21.40
N ALA A 358 7.13 -13.14 20.90
CA ALA A 358 6.56 -12.94 19.57
C ALA A 358 5.82 -11.59 19.47
N ALA A 359 5.06 -11.22 20.51
CA ALA A 359 4.39 -9.93 20.61
C ALA A 359 5.39 -8.76 20.56
N LEU A 360 6.48 -8.83 21.34
CA LEU A 360 7.57 -7.86 21.27
C LEU A 360 8.12 -7.71 19.84
N CYS A 361 8.44 -8.83 19.18
CA CYS A 361 9.03 -8.79 17.85
C CYS A 361 8.08 -8.24 16.79
N HIS A 362 6.78 -8.52 16.90
CA HIS A 362 5.76 -7.94 16.04
C HIS A 362 5.62 -6.43 16.26
N ALA A 363 5.62 -5.95 17.50
CA ALA A 363 5.54 -4.52 17.80
C ALA A 363 6.77 -3.76 17.29
N LEU A 364 7.97 -4.31 17.44
CA LEU A 364 9.20 -3.72 16.90
C LEU A 364 9.20 -3.72 15.36
N GLN A 365 8.73 -4.80 14.73
CA GLN A 365 8.60 -4.90 13.28
C GLN A 365 7.57 -3.90 12.74
N ALA A 366 6.47 -3.64 13.47
CA ALA A 366 5.49 -2.62 13.12
C ALA A 366 6.13 -1.22 13.06
N TYR A 367 6.93 -0.86 14.07
CA TYR A 367 7.64 0.42 14.05
C TYR A 367 8.69 0.49 12.93
N ALA A 368 9.43 -0.60 12.70
CA ALA A 368 10.37 -0.68 11.57
C ALA A 368 9.67 -0.45 10.22
N ALA A 369 8.53 -1.11 9.99
CA ALA A 369 7.74 -0.95 8.78
C ALA A 369 7.19 0.49 8.64
N ALA A 370 6.70 1.08 9.73
CA ALA A 370 6.23 2.47 9.74
C ALA A 370 7.35 3.45 9.36
N CYS A 371 8.56 3.23 9.88
CA CYS A 371 9.75 4.02 9.56
C CYS A 371 10.16 3.90 8.09
N GLN A 372 10.21 2.68 7.56
CA GLN A 372 10.53 2.43 6.16
C GLN A 372 9.48 3.05 5.22
N ALA A 373 8.20 2.93 5.56
CA ALA A 373 7.10 3.56 4.83
C ALA A 373 7.12 5.10 4.90
N ALA A 374 7.86 5.69 5.85
CA ALA A 374 8.10 7.13 5.93
C ALA A 374 9.43 7.56 5.27
N GLY A 375 10.11 6.63 4.59
CA GLY A 375 11.41 6.87 3.96
C GLY A 375 12.55 7.13 4.96
N ALA A 376 12.36 6.74 6.22
CA ALA A 376 13.38 6.91 7.26
C ALA A 376 14.39 5.76 7.24
N THR A 377 15.63 6.06 7.62
CA THR A 377 16.67 5.04 7.79
C THR A 377 16.45 4.27 9.09
N VAL A 378 16.27 2.96 8.96
CA VAL A 378 16.31 2.00 10.07
C VAL A 378 17.66 1.30 10.04
N ARG A 379 18.27 1.09 11.22
CA ARG A 379 19.51 0.30 11.35
C ARG A 379 19.20 -1.10 11.87
N ALA A 380 20.20 -1.99 11.80
CA ALA A 380 20.07 -3.35 12.30
C ALA A 380 19.58 -3.36 13.76
N TRP A 381 18.40 -3.94 13.97
CA TRP A 381 17.75 -4.06 15.28
C TRP A 381 17.52 -5.53 15.68
N ARG A 382 17.46 -6.45 14.70
CA ARG A 382 17.42 -7.90 14.93
C ARG A 382 18.82 -8.46 15.13
N THR A 383 18.92 -9.48 15.96
CA THR A 383 20.12 -10.32 16.13
C THR A 383 19.70 -11.79 16.21
N LYS A 384 20.66 -12.72 16.26
CA LYS A 384 20.37 -14.14 16.42
C LYS A 384 19.63 -14.44 17.73
N GLU A 385 19.91 -13.65 18.76
CA GLU A 385 19.34 -13.77 20.10
C GLU A 385 18.16 -12.81 20.32
N PHE A 386 17.94 -11.84 19.43
CA PHE A 386 16.91 -10.80 19.55
C PHE A 386 16.05 -10.67 18.30
N CYS A 387 14.84 -11.23 18.39
CA CYS A 387 13.86 -11.23 17.31
C CYS A 387 14.43 -11.77 15.98
N PRO A 388 15.05 -12.97 15.98
CA PRO A 388 15.56 -13.54 14.74
C PRO A 388 14.42 -13.75 13.74
N LEU A 389 14.72 -13.53 12.46
CA LEU A 389 13.79 -13.77 11.35
C LEU A 389 14.32 -14.92 10.51
N SER A 390 13.53 -15.99 10.41
CA SER A 390 13.86 -17.17 9.60
C SER A 390 13.37 -16.96 8.17
N CYS A 391 14.24 -17.24 7.21
CA CYS A 391 13.95 -17.13 5.78
C CYS A 391 13.88 -18.50 5.12
N PRO A 392 13.11 -18.65 4.02
CA PRO A 392 13.03 -19.90 3.29
C PRO A 392 14.40 -20.31 2.70
N PRO A 393 14.57 -21.58 2.28
CA PRO A 393 15.80 -22.01 1.63
C PRO A 393 16.20 -21.11 0.45
N ASN A 394 17.51 -20.94 0.25
CA ASN A 394 18.11 -20.07 -0.78
C ASN A 394 17.77 -18.58 -0.63
N SER A 395 17.60 -18.13 0.62
CA SER A 395 17.38 -16.73 0.94
C SER A 395 17.94 -16.38 2.31
N HIS A 396 18.14 -15.08 2.54
CA HIS A 396 18.64 -14.54 3.79
C HIS A 396 17.82 -13.33 4.24
N TYR A 397 17.90 -13.02 5.53
CA TYR A 397 17.29 -11.81 6.06
C TYR A 397 18.03 -10.57 5.56
N GLU A 398 17.26 -9.59 5.12
CA GLU A 398 17.75 -8.24 4.88
C GLU A 398 16.82 -7.19 5.47
N LEU A 399 17.42 -6.12 5.99
CA LEU A 399 16.64 -4.99 6.51
C LEU A 399 16.00 -4.19 5.37
N CYS A 400 16.58 -4.23 4.17
CA CYS A 400 16.17 -3.47 3.00
C CYS A 400 16.21 -4.40 1.79
N THR A 401 15.13 -5.15 1.59
CA THR A 401 15.02 -6.14 0.51
C THR A 401 14.66 -5.49 -0.83
N ARG A 402 14.89 -6.23 -1.91
CA ARG A 402 14.41 -5.96 -3.27
C ARG A 402 13.50 -7.09 -3.74
N THR A 403 12.56 -7.50 -2.90
CA THR A 403 11.72 -8.69 -3.15
C THR A 403 10.91 -8.59 -4.43
N CYS A 404 10.44 -7.39 -4.79
CA CYS A 404 9.62 -7.19 -5.97
C CYS A 404 10.44 -7.26 -7.28
N ASP A 405 11.74 -6.92 -7.25
CA ASP A 405 12.63 -6.97 -8.43
C ASP A 405 12.99 -8.41 -8.84
N LEU A 406 12.95 -9.36 -7.89
CA LEU A 406 13.52 -10.70 -8.03
C LEU A 406 12.45 -11.78 -7.83
N THR A 407 11.42 -11.73 -8.67
CA THR A 407 10.33 -12.72 -8.71
C THR A 407 10.30 -13.46 -10.05
N CYS A 408 9.66 -14.62 -10.09
CA CYS A 408 9.38 -15.31 -11.35
C CYS A 408 8.59 -14.43 -12.33
N ALA A 409 7.64 -13.63 -11.82
CA ALA A 409 6.90 -12.65 -12.62
C ALA A 409 7.80 -11.55 -13.19
N ALA A 410 8.80 -11.10 -12.42
CA ALA A 410 9.75 -10.07 -12.84
C ALA A 410 10.64 -10.49 -14.02
N LEU A 411 10.77 -11.81 -14.29
CA LEU A 411 11.50 -12.32 -15.47
C LEU A 411 10.78 -12.02 -16.79
N VAL A 412 9.47 -11.78 -16.75
CA VAL A 412 8.63 -11.53 -17.93
C VAL A 412 8.45 -10.03 -18.18
N GLY A 413 8.58 -9.20 -17.15
CA GLY A 413 8.49 -7.75 -17.23
C GLY A 413 8.71 -7.08 -15.87
N PRO A 414 8.88 -5.76 -15.81
CA PRO A 414 9.11 -5.06 -14.54
C PRO A 414 7.91 -5.23 -13.61
N ALA A 415 8.16 -5.74 -12.40
CA ALA A 415 7.14 -5.82 -11.37
C ALA A 415 6.82 -4.42 -10.81
N PRO A 416 5.56 -4.14 -10.44
CA PRO A 416 5.21 -2.93 -9.73
C PRO A 416 5.83 -2.93 -8.32
N CYS A 417 6.92 -2.19 -8.16
CA CYS A 417 7.55 -1.93 -6.87
C CYS A 417 7.28 -0.50 -6.42
N THR A 418 7.20 -0.27 -5.12
CA THR A 418 7.58 1.05 -4.60
C THR A 418 9.09 1.24 -4.73
N TRP A 419 9.53 2.48 -4.86
CA TRP A 419 10.96 2.83 -4.82
C TRP A 419 11.54 2.73 -3.38
N GLY A 420 10.72 2.34 -2.40
CA GLY A 420 11.15 2.04 -1.04
C GLY A 420 11.69 0.62 -0.94
N CYS A 421 12.34 0.32 0.19
CA CYS A 421 12.68 -1.04 0.55
C CYS A 421 12.18 -1.35 1.94
N PHE A 422 11.84 -2.62 2.16
CA PHE A 422 11.27 -3.09 3.41
C PHE A 422 12.04 -4.28 3.96
N GLU A 423 12.00 -4.43 5.28
CA GLU A 423 12.56 -5.58 5.98
C GLU A 423 11.88 -6.88 5.53
N GLY A 424 12.66 -7.92 5.26
CA GLY A 424 12.14 -9.22 4.86
C GLY A 424 13.23 -10.23 4.50
N CYS A 425 12.86 -11.22 3.67
CA CYS A 425 13.77 -12.20 3.12
C CYS A 425 14.14 -11.85 1.68
N GLN A 426 15.43 -11.88 1.38
CA GLN A 426 16.00 -11.62 0.07
C GLN A 426 16.52 -12.94 -0.52
N CYS A 427 16.10 -13.31 -1.74
CA CYS A 427 16.67 -14.47 -2.41
C CYS A 427 18.18 -14.29 -2.62
N ASP A 428 18.92 -15.38 -2.44
CA ASP A 428 20.35 -15.43 -2.72
C ASP A 428 20.63 -15.25 -4.22
N GLN A 429 21.85 -14.87 -4.56
CA GLN A 429 22.24 -14.68 -5.95
C GLN A 429 21.98 -15.95 -6.79
N GLY A 430 21.24 -15.80 -7.88
CA GLY A 430 20.84 -16.90 -8.77
C GLY A 430 19.47 -17.51 -8.46
N PHE A 431 18.74 -16.99 -7.47
CA PHE A 431 17.39 -17.42 -7.12
C PHE A 431 16.38 -16.27 -7.23
N VAL A 432 15.11 -16.61 -7.46
CA VAL A 432 13.97 -15.68 -7.54
C VAL A 432 12.78 -16.22 -6.74
N PHE A 433 11.92 -15.34 -6.24
CA PHE A 433 10.70 -15.71 -5.52
C PHE A 433 9.62 -16.24 -6.48
N ASP A 434 9.05 -17.40 -6.15
CA ASP A 434 7.89 -17.98 -6.87
C ASP A 434 6.53 -17.69 -6.19
N GLY A 435 6.55 -16.96 -5.07
CA GLY A 435 5.38 -16.69 -4.23
C GLY A 435 5.39 -17.46 -2.90
N ASP A 436 6.28 -18.43 -2.73
CA ASP A 436 6.45 -19.16 -1.45
C ASP A 436 7.93 -19.26 -1.07
N THR A 437 8.79 -19.69 -2.01
CA THR A 437 10.21 -19.94 -1.77
C THR A 437 11.12 -19.32 -2.83
N CYS A 438 12.42 -19.30 -2.56
CA CYS A 438 13.42 -18.89 -3.53
C CYS A 438 13.86 -20.09 -4.37
N VAL A 439 13.56 -20.02 -5.67
CA VAL A 439 13.78 -21.08 -6.65
C VAL A 439 14.73 -20.61 -7.75
N SER A 440 15.40 -21.55 -8.44
CA SER A 440 16.19 -21.15 -9.60
C SER A 440 15.25 -20.72 -10.75
N PRO A 441 15.64 -19.76 -11.60
CA PRO A 441 14.78 -19.23 -12.66
C PRO A 441 14.18 -20.30 -13.58
N GLU A 442 14.90 -21.39 -13.85
CA GLU A 442 14.38 -22.49 -14.66
C GLU A 442 13.23 -23.30 -14.01
N ARG A 443 12.97 -23.11 -12.70
CA ARG A 443 11.83 -23.73 -12.00
C ARG A 443 10.62 -22.80 -11.86
N CYS A 444 10.69 -21.58 -12.40
CA CYS A 444 9.53 -20.70 -12.40
C CYS A 444 8.36 -21.35 -13.16
N GLY A 445 7.18 -21.34 -12.53
CA GLY A 445 5.92 -21.70 -13.17
C GLY A 445 5.37 -20.56 -14.03
N CYS A 446 4.26 -20.83 -14.73
CA CYS A 446 3.46 -19.84 -15.46
C CYS A 446 2.10 -19.67 -14.81
#